data_AF-A0A9W4MKJ5-F1
#
_entry.id   AF-A0A9W4MKJ5-F1
#
_cell.length_a   1.000
_cell.length_b   1.000
_cell.length_c   1.000
_cell.angle_alpha   90.00
_cell.angle_beta   90.00
_cell.angle_gamma   90.00
#
_symmetry.space_group_name_H-M   'P 1'
#
loop_
_entity.id
_entity.type
_entity.pdbx_description
1 polymer ?
#
loop_
_entity_poly.entity_id
_entity_poly.type
_entity_poly.pdbx_seq_one_letter_code
_entity_poly.pdbx_strand_id
1 'polypeptide(L)'
;MQSRRTFFSDSANSKPSLRPSPAGNQHTHLASIISTKQFVPMATSSTSPDTSSTSAPKSTPKQYNLRNPLPLSAPQEQEVKLLYYKRVRAHCAPEIKAFAECAVNRTVTATWVCRQQRLAMNSCMVAHAKPEEEDRAREEWFAGHEDRRRAREEELARVEKRREEVIRMMREDEARTRAAGK
;
A
#
# COMPACT_ATOMS: atom_id res chain seq x y z
N MET A 1 54.71 -26.77 -5.20
CA MET A 1 53.67 -27.55 -4.49
C MET A 1 53.46 -26.94 -3.11
N GLN A 2 52.19 -26.76 -2.75
CA GLN A 2 51.66 -26.39 -1.42
C GLN A 2 51.97 -24.99 -0.87
N SER A 3 50.88 -24.29 -0.59
CA SER A 3 50.57 -23.65 0.71
C SER A 3 50.23 -22.18 0.60
N ARG A 4 48.93 -21.88 0.44
CA ARG A 4 48.30 -20.75 1.12
C ARG A 4 46.92 -21.15 1.60
N ARG A 5 46.85 -21.40 2.91
CA ARG A 5 45.62 -21.44 3.71
C ARG A 5 44.98 -20.06 3.66
N THR A 6 43.71 -19.97 3.28
CA THR A 6 42.87 -18.81 3.59
C THR A 6 41.83 -19.22 4.61
N PHE A 7 42.16 -18.89 5.86
CA PHE A 7 41.31 -18.40 6.93
C PHE A 7 39.85 -18.88 6.95
N PHE A 8 39.65 -19.89 7.80
CA PHE A 8 38.45 -20.05 8.62
C PHE A 8 38.46 -18.92 9.66
N SER A 9 37.42 -18.08 9.67
CA SER A 9 37.10 -17.23 10.81
C SER A 9 35.68 -17.52 11.24
N ASP A 10 35.58 -18.32 12.29
CA ASP A 10 34.48 -18.32 13.25
C ASP A 10 34.18 -16.89 13.70
N SER A 11 32.92 -16.49 13.65
CA SER A 11 32.43 -15.42 14.51
C SER A 11 31.11 -15.87 15.11
N ALA A 12 31.21 -16.20 16.38
CA ALA A 12 30.17 -16.71 17.23
C ALA A 12 29.17 -15.62 17.63
N ASN A 13 27.99 -16.10 17.99
CA ASN A 13 27.17 -15.59 19.09
C ASN A 13 26.40 -14.28 18.85
N SER A 14 25.14 -14.42 18.47
CA SER A 14 24.10 -13.45 18.84
C SER A 14 22.79 -14.18 19.09
N LYS A 15 22.53 -14.40 20.39
CA LYS A 15 21.23 -14.78 20.97
C LYS A 15 20.12 -13.83 20.50
N PRO A 16 18.95 -14.32 20.04
CA PRO A 16 17.72 -13.56 20.10
C PRO A 16 17.06 -13.77 21.47
N SER A 17 16.95 -12.66 22.22
CA SER A 17 16.19 -12.58 23.46
C SER A 17 14.68 -12.68 23.16
N LEU A 18 14.03 -13.67 23.77
CA LEU A 18 12.60 -13.86 23.81
C LEU A 18 11.94 -12.69 24.56
N ARG A 19 10.89 -12.09 24.00
CA ARG A 19 9.84 -11.46 24.80
C ARG A 19 8.47 -12.07 24.46
N PRO A 20 7.69 -12.48 25.46
CA PRO A 20 6.38 -13.08 25.26
C PRO A 20 5.31 -12.02 24.94
N SER A 21 4.34 -12.47 24.16
CA SER A 21 3.05 -11.81 23.92
C SER A 21 2.12 -12.05 25.12
N PRO A 22 1.34 -11.06 25.57
CA PRO A 22 0.16 -11.33 26.38
C PRO A 22 -1.11 -11.24 25.53
N ALA A 23 -1.90 -12.31 25.59
CA ALA A 23 -3.28 -12.35 25.16
C ALA A 23 -4.20 -11.68 26.20
N GLY A 24 -5.24 -10.98 25.73
CA GLY A 24 -6.55 -10.95 26.38
C GLY A 24 -6.94 -9.72 27.19
N ASN A 25 -8.03 -9.09 26.72
CA ASN A 25 -9.27 -8.78 27.46
C ASN A 25 -9.66 -7.29 27.67
N GLN A 26 -10.63 -6.87 26.86
CA GLN A 26 -11.82 -6.03 27.13
C GLN A 26 -11.87 -5.20 28.43
N HIS A 27 -11.97 -3.87 28.33
CA HIS A 27 -13.15 -3.08 28.74
C HIS A 27 -12.95 -1.57 28.52
N THR A 28 -14.08 -0.93 28.25
CA THR A 28 -14.39 0.48 28.05
C THR A 28 -13.87 1.42 29.14
N HIS A 29 -13.45 2.64 28.77
CA HIS A 29 -13.90 3.88 29.43
C HIS A 29 -13.55 5.12 28.58
N LEU A 30 -14.60 5.89 28.28
CA LEU A 30 -14.56 7.28 27.86
C LEU A 30 -14.03 8.16 29.00
N ALA A 31 -13.07 9.06 28.72
CA ALA A 31 -12.95 10.34 29.42
C ALA A 31 -12.09 11.33 28.63
N SER A 32 -12.73 12.46 28.35
CA SER A 32 -12.24 13.75 27.88
C SER A 32 -10.84 14.15 28.36
N ILE A 33 -9.99 14.61 27.43
CA ILE A 33 -8.87 15.51 27.71
C ILE A 33 -8.86 16.63 26.68
N ILE A 34 -9.42 17.77 27.11
CA ILE A 34 -9.23 19.08 26.50
C ILE A 34 -7.82 19.53 26.89
N SER A 35 -6.92 19.68 25.92
CA SER A 35 -5.62 20.32 26.12
C SER A 35 -5.43 21.46 25.13
N THR A 36 -5.31 22.63 25.73
CA THR A 36 -5.07 23.96 25.18
C THR A 36 -3.89 24.06 24.19
N LYS A 37 -4.15 24.80 23.11
CA LYS A 37 -3.29 25.78 22.42
C LYS A 37 -1.77 25.50 22.34
N GLN A 38 -1.30 25.22 21.12
CA GLN A 38 -0.09 25.85 20.58
C GLN A 38 -0.37 26.25 19.12
N PHE A 39 -0.54 27.56 18.91
CA PHE A 39 -0.61 28.20 17.59
C PHE A 39 0.80 28.29 17.00
N VAL A 40 0.97 27.92 15.73
CA VAL A 40 2.18 28.22 14.94
C VAL A 40 1.74 29.04 13.71
N PRO A 41 2.34 30.22 13.44
CA PRO A 41 1.91 31.09 12.36
C PRO A 41 2.34 30.56 10.98
N MET A 42 1.38 30.51 10.06
CA MET A 42 1.58 30.20 8.65
C MET A 42 2.09 31.47 7.94
N ALA A 43 3.30 31.42 7.38
CA ALA A 43 3.82 32.49 6.53
C ALA A 43 3.05 32.50 5.21
N THR A 44 2.30 33.58 4.98
CA THR A 44 1.66 33.91 3.71
C THR A 44 2.71 34.37 2.70
N SER A 45 2.95 33.58 1.66
CA SER A 45 3.58 34.05 0.43
C SER A 45 2.48 34.38 -0.57
N SER A 46 2.35 35.68 -0.85
CA SER A 46 1.58 36.26 -1.93
C SER A 46 2.12 35.80 -3.29
N THR A 47 1.27 35.23 -4.16
CA THR A 47 1.49 35.24 -5.61
C THR A 47 0.13 35.29 -6.32
N SER A 48 0.09 36.15 -7.33
CA SER A 48 -1.04 36.70 -8.08
C SER A 48 -2.01 35.68 -8.74
N PRO A 49 -3.21 36.12 -9.16
CA PRO A 49 -4.14 35.29 -9.92
C PRO A 49 -3.82 35.38 -11.41
N ASP A 50 -3.11 34.41 -11.96
CA ASP A 50 -3.06 34.26 -13.42
C ASP A 50 -4.30 33.50 -13.89
N THR A 51 -5.28 34.31 -14.33
CA THR A 51 -6.33 33.89 -15.23
C THR A 51 -5.69 33.52 -16.57
N SER A 52 -5.71 32.24 -16.91
CA SER A 52 -5.34 31.74 -18.23
C SER A 52 -6.26 30.58 -18.60
N SER A 53 -7.37 30.93 -19.23
CA SER A 53 -7.95 30.20 -20.36
C SER A 53 -8.17 28.69 -20.20
N THR A 54 -9.34 28.32 -19.67
CA THR A 54 -9.93 26.99 -19.87
C THR A 54 -10.18 26.75 -21.36
N SER A 55 -9.30 26.00 -22.01
CA SER A 55 -9.60 25.27 -23.23
C SER A 55 -9.33 23.79 -22.96
N ALA A 56 -10.39 23.00 -22.86
CA ALA A 56 -10.32 21.56 -22.64
C ALA A 56 -9.59 20.87 -23.81
N PRO A 57 -8.48 20.15 -23.58
CA PRO A 57 -7.94 19.25 -24.59
C PRO A 57 -8.60 17.89 -24.43
N LYS A 58 -9.21 17.42 -25.53
CA LYS A 58 -9.70 16.06 -25.74
C LYS A 58 -8.59 15.06 -25.34
N SER A 59 -8.95 14.09 -24.49
CA SER A 59 -8.04 13.10 -23.92
C SER A 59 -7.47 12.16 -24.98
N THR A 60 -6.27 12.45 -25.48
CA THR A 60 -5.39 11.42 -26.04
C THR A 60 -4.61 10.78 -24.89
N PRO A 61 -4.40 9.45 -24.89
CA PRO A 61 -3.60 8.79 -23.87
C PRO A 61 -2.17 9.36 -23.94
N LYS A 62 -1.75 10.04 -22.87
CA LYS A 62 -0.39 10.58 -22.76
C LYS A 62 0.58 9.40 -22.77
N GLN A 63 1.34 9.24 -23.86
CA GLN A 63 2.45 8.30 -23.89
C GLN A 63 3.53 8.78 -22.92
N TYR A 64 3.73 8.06 -21.81
CA TYR A 64 4.83 8.32 -20.89
C TYR A 64 6.13 7.82 -21.54
N ASN A 65 7.15 8.68 -21.61
CA ASN A 65 8.45 8.30 -22.15
C ASN A 65 9.18 7.39 -21.15
N LEU A 66 9.19 6.08 -21.43
CA LEU A 66 9.82 5.05 -20.62
C LEU A 66 11.36 5.23 -20.47
N ARG A 67 11.96 6.06 -21.33
CA ARG A 67 13.40 6.38 -21.35
C ARG A 67 13.83 7.43 -20.31
N ASN A 68 12.88 8.20 -19.79
CA ASN A 68 13.10 9.18 -18.72
C ASN A 68 11.86 9.19 -17.81
N PRO A 69 11.75 8.24 -16.88
CA PRO A 69 10.54 8.10 -16.08
C PRO A 69 10.37 9.31 -15.15
N LEU A 70 9.15 9.82 -15.07
CA LEU A 70 8.78 10.78 -14.03
C LEU A 70 9.09 10.17 -12.65
N PRO A 71 9.73 10.92 -11.73
CA PRO A 71 9.95 10.45 -10.38
C PRO A 71 8.57 10.29 -9.71
N LEU A 72 8.22 9.06 -9.36
CA LEU A 72 7.01 8.75 -8.61
C LEU A 72 7.28 9.03 -7.14
N SER A 73 6.25 9.42 -6.39
CA SER A 73 6.36 9.46 -4.93
C SER A 73 6.49 8.05 -4.36
N ALA A 74 7.15 7.91 -3.21
CA ALA A 74 7.35 6.62 -2.53
C ALA A 74 6.08 5.73 -2.42
N PRO A 75 4.87 6.25 -2.09
CA PRO A 75 3.67 5.41 -2.08
C PRO A 75 3.23 4.94 -3.47
N GLN A 76 3.42 5.75 -4.51
CA GLN A 76 3.07 5.38 -5.89
C GLN A 76 4.00 4.28 -6.42
N GLU A 77 5.30 4.35 -6.12
CA GLU A 77 6.25 3.27 -6.46
C GLU A 77 5.89 1.96 -5.77
N GLN A 78 5.38 2.04 -4.54
CA GLN A 78 4.93 0.84 -3.83
C GLN A 78 3.71 0.21 -4.52
N GLU A 79 2.75 1.01 -5.00
CA GLU A 79 1.62 0.50 -5.78
C GLU A 79 2.06 -0.18 -7.08
N VAL A 80 3.03 0.40 -7.80
CA VAL A 80 3.64 -0.22 -8.99
C VAL A 80 4.30 -1.55 -8.63
N LYS A 81 5.08 -1.59 -7.54
CA LYS A 81 5.72 -2.81 -7.04
C LYS A 81 4.71 -3.90 -6.68
N LEU A 82 3.54 -3.54 -6.15
CA LEU A 82 2.47 -4.51 -5.87
C LEU A 82 1.93 -5.16 -7.15
N LEU A 83 1.72 -4.38 -8.22
CA LEU A 83 1.31 -4.91 -9.53
C LEU A 83 2.39 -5.80 -10.14
N TYR A 84 3.64 -5.36 -10.07
CA TYR A 84 4.80 -6.14 -10.49
C TYR A 84 4.88 -7.49 -9.76
N TYR A 85 4.83 -7.50 -8.43
CA TYR A 85 4.87 -8.75 -7.67
C TYR A 85 3.64 -9.63 -7.89
N LYS A 86 2.46 -9.04 -8.12
CA LYS A 86 1.26 -9.81 -8.49
C LYS A 86 1.48 -10.58 -9.79
N ARG A 87 2.10 -9.96 -10.79
CA ARG A 87 2.37 -10.59 -12.08
C ARG A 87 3.47 -11.65 -11.99
N VAL A 88 4.57 -11.36 -11.32
CA VAL A 88 5.65 -12.34 -11.07
C VAL A 88 5.10 -13.58 -10.36
N ARG A 89 4.24 -13.39 -9.36
CA ARG A 89 3.58 -14.50 -8.66
C ARG A 89 2.60 -15.27 -9.55
N ALA A 90 1.96 -14.62 -10.53
CA ALA A 90 1.10 -15.30 -11.49
C ALA A 90 1.91 -16.24 -12.41
N HIS A 91 3.11 -15.83 -12.85
CA HIS A 91 4.01 -16.68 -13.62
C HIS A 91 4.58 -17.85 -12.79
N CYS A 92 4.94 -17.58 -11.54
CA CYS A 92 5.49 -18.59 -10.62
C CYS A 92 4.45 -19.35 -9.79
N ALA A 93 3.18 -19.29 -10.17
CA ALA A 93 2.09 -19.98 -9.47
C ALA A 93 2.35 -21.48 -9.17
N PRO A 94 2.89 -22.31 -10.09
CA PRO A 94 3.13 -23.72 -9.79
C PRO A 94 4.18 -23.93 -8.70
N GLU A 95 5.28 -23.17 -8.73
CA GLU A 95 6.36 -23.27 -7.73
C GLU A 95 5.92 -22.75 -6.36
N ILE A 96 5.13 -21.67 -6.34
CA ILE A 96 4.54 -21.13 -5.11
C ILE A 96 3.58 -22.15 -4.49
N LYS A 97 2.77 -22.82 -5.31
CA LYS A 97 1.84 -23.85 -4.85
C LYS A 97 2.58 -25.05 -4.25
N ALA A 98 3.62 -25.55 -4.91
CA ALA A 98 4.45 -26.65 -4.40
C ALA A 98 5.12 -26.30 -3.05
N PHE A 99 5.60 -25.06 -2.90
CA PHE A 99 6.11 -24.56 -1.62
C PHE A 99 5.00 -24.48 -0.54
N ALA A 100 3.83 -23.94 -0.91
CA ALA A 100 2.70 -23.84 0.01
C ALA A 100 2.24 -25.20 0.52
N GLU A 101 2.08 -26.20 -0.36
CA GLU A 101 1.70 -27.57 0.00
C GLU A 101 2.69 -28.20 0.98
N CYS A 102 4.00 -27.99 0.80
CA CYS A 102 5.01 -28.45 1.76
C CYS A 102 4.92 -27.72 3.11
N ALA A 103 4.55 -26.45 3.10
CA ALA A 103 4.54 -25.57 4.28
C ALA A 103 3.24 -25.64 5.12
N VAL A 104 2.13 -26.17 4.59
CA VAL A 104 0.77 -26.13 5.21
C VAL A 104 0.73 -26.63 6.66
N ASN A 105 1.65 -27.52 7.08
CA ASN A 105 1.69 -28.04 8.46
C ASN A 105 3.07 -27.87 9.14
N ARG A 106 3.95 -27.03 8.59
CA ARG A 106 5.36 -26.93 9.03
C ARG A 106 5.74 -25.48 9.24
N THR A 107 5.25 -24.83 10.27
CA THR A 107 5.53 -23.40 10.51
C THR A 107 7.00 -23.14 10.87
N VAL A 108 7.56 -23.93 11.79
CA VAL A 108 8.93 -23.73 12.31
C VAL A 108 10.00 -24.43 11.46
N THR A 109 9.70 -25.61 10.93
CA THR A 109 10.67 -26.46 10.22
C THR A 109 10.61 -26.34 8.69
N ALA A 110 9.67 -25.59 8.11
CA ALA A 110 9.53 -25.46 6.65
C ALA A 110 10.79 -24.95 5.96
N THR A 111 11.54 -24.02 6.56
CA THR A 111 12.75 -23.47 5.92
C THR A 111 13.82 -24.53 5.67
N TRP A 112 13.85 -25.58 6.50
CA TRP A 112 14.77 -26.71 6.37
C TRP A 112 14.17 -27.82 5.52
N VAL A 113 12.96 -28.26 5.84
CA VAL A 113 12.30 -29.39 5.16
C VAL A 113 11.93 -29.04 3.72
N CYS A 114 11.35 -27.86 3.51
CA CYS A 114 10.86 -27.40 2.21
C CYS A 114 11.92 -26.60 1.44
N ARG A 115 13.21 -26.84 1.73
CA ARG A 115 14.33 -26.07 1.15
C ARG A 115 14.33 -26.14 -0.38
N GLN A 116 14.08 -27.31 -0.95
CA GLN A 116 14.09 -27.50 -2.40
C GLN A 116 12.98 -26.68 -3.08
N GLN A 117 11.75 -26.77 -2.56
CA GLN A 117 10.60 -26.01 -3.08
C GLN A 117 10.80 -24.50 -2.90
N ARG A 118 11.39 -24.07 -1.77
CA ARG A 118 11.73 -22.66 -1.55
C ARG A 118 12.74 -22.14 -2.57
N LEU A 119 13.77 -22.94 -2.88
CA LEU A 119 14.78 -22.56 -3.87
C LEU A 119 14.20 -22.51 -5.29
N ALA A 120 13.35 -23.47 -5.66
CA ALA A 120 12.66 -23.49 -6.96
C ALA A 120 11.70 -22.29 -7.13
N MET A 121 10.93 -21.97 -6.10
CA MET A 121 10.09 -20.77 -6.08
C MET A 121 10.93 -19.49 -6.22
N ASN A 122 12.02 -19.37 -5.45
CA ASN A 122 12.88 -18.19 -5.50
C ASN A 122 13.59 -18.05 -6.85
N SER A 123 14.06 -19.14 -7.45
CA SER A 123 14.70 -19.10 -8.77
C SER A 123 13.72 -18.66 -9.85
N CYS A 124 12.47 -19.15 -9.81
CA CYS A 124 11.41 -18.67 -10.69
C CYS A 124 11.15 -17.17 -10.52
N MET A 125 10.99 -16.71 -9.28
CA MET A 125 10.70 -15.30 -9.00
C MET A 125 11.83 -14.38 -9.50
N VAL A 126 13.10 -14.77 -9.33
CA VAL A 126 14.25 -14.01 -9.83
C VAL A 126 14.33 -14.06 -11.37
N ALA A 127 14.01 -15.19 -11.99
CA ALA A 127 14.02 -15.31 -13.46
C ALA A 127 12.98 -14.42 -14.14
N HIS A 128 11.82 -14.24 -13.51
CA HIS A 128 10.75 -13.36 -13.98
C HIS A 128 10.84 -11.93 -13.42
N ALA A 129 11.81 -11.66 -12.56
CA ALA A 129 12.07 -10.32 -12.01
C ALA A 129 12.83 -9.43 -12.99
N LYS A 130 12.28 -9.25 -14.21
CA LYS A 130 12.93 -8.46 -15.26
C LYS A 130 12.55 -6.98 -15.14
N PRO A 131 13.49 -6.04 -15.40
CA PRO A 131 13.17 -4.62 -15.49
C PRO A 131 12.04 -4.30 -16.49
N GLU A 132 11.98 -5.04 -17.60
CA GLU A 132 10.89 -4.92 -18.59
C GLU A 132 9.50 -5.21 -18.00
N GLU A 133 9.42 -6.10 -17.00
CA GLU A 133 8.15 -6.40 -16.32
C GLU A 133 7.74 -5.29 -15.36
N GLU A 134 8.71 -4.65 -14.71
CA GLU A 134 8.50 -3.47 -13.86
C GLU A 134 8.06 -2.26 -14.69
N ASP A 135 8.69 -2.06 -15.85
CA ASP A 135 8.28 -1.05 -16.82
C ASP A 135 6.84 -1.28 -17.26
N ARG A 136 6.49 -2.50 -17.70
CA ARG A 136 5.09 -2.84 -18.06
C ARG A 136 4.12 -2.70 -16.88
N ALA A 137 4.54 -2.91 -15.64
CA ALA A 137 3.70 -2.67 -14.48
C ALA A 137 3.49 -1.17 -14.22
N ARG A 138 4.52 -0.36 -14.45
CA ARG A 138 4.44 1.11 -14.39
C ARG A 138 3.49 1.64 -15.48
N GLU A 139 3.57 1.09 -16.69
CA GLU A 139 2.67 1.37 -17.82
C GLU A 139 1.19 1.14 -17.45
N GLU A 140 0.88 -0.06 -16.97
CA GLU A 140 -0.48 -0.43 -16.53
C GLU A 140 -0.94 0.42 -15.34
N TRP A 141 -0.05 0.72 -14.39
CA TRP A 141 -0.37 1.59 -13.28
C TRP A 141 -0.76 2.99 -13.77
N PHE A 142 0.00 3.59 -14.69
CA PHE A 142 -0.34 4.88 -15.27
C PHE A 142 -1.62 4.83 -16.11
N ALA A 143 -1.85 3.75 -16.88
CA ALA A 143 -3.08 3.59 -17.66
C ALA A 143 -4.34 3.60 -16.76
N GLY A 144 -4.28 2.93 -15.61
CA GLY A 144 -5.38 2.91 -14.64
C GLY A 144 -5.47 4.16 -13.73
N HIS A 145 -4.62 5.18 -13.92
CA HIS A 145 -4.61 6.36 -13.06
C HIS A 145 -5.94 7.13 -13.12
N GLU A 146 -6.47 7.36 -14.32
CA GLU A 146 -7.74 8.06 -14.50
C GLU A 146 -8.92 7.26 -13.93
N ASP A 147 -8.90 5.93 -14.05
CA ASP A 147 -9.95 5.09 -13.47
C ASP A 147 -9.91 5.12 -11.93
N ARG A 148 -8.71 5.10 -11.33
CA ARG A 148 -8.56 5.26 -9.88
C ARG A 148 -8.97 6.65 -9.40
N ARG A 149 -8.76 7.70 -10.21
CA ARG A 149 -9.24 9.05 -9.91
C ARG A 149 -10.78 9.12 -9.97
N ARG A 150 -11.38 8.58 -11.02
CA ARG A 150 -12.85 8.52 -11.18
C ARG A 150 -13.52 7.74 -10.06
N ALA A 151 -12.95 6.59 -9.68
CA ALA A 151 -13.48 5.79 -8.56
C ALA A 151 -13.48 6.56 -7.24
N ARG A 152 -12.42 7.32 -6.95
CA ARG A 152 -12.37 8.20 -5.75
C ARG A 152 -13.40 9.31 -5.81
N GLU A 153 -13.59 9.94 -6.97
CA GLU A 153 -14.60 10.99 -7.15
C GLU A 153 -16.03 10.45 -6.96
N GLU A 154 -16.32 9.27 -7.51
CA GLU A 154 -17.62 8.60 -7.32
C GLU A 154 -17.86 8.19 -5.86
N GLU A 155 -16.83 7.71 -5.16
CA GLU A 155 -16.92 7.38 -3.74
C GLU A 155 -17.20 8.63 -2.90
N LEU A 156 -16.46 9.72 -3.12
CA LEU A 156 -16.68 10.99 -2.44
C LEU A 156 -18.09 11.53 -2.70
N ALA A 157 -18.59 11.44 -3.94
CA ALA A 157 -19.95 11.83 -4.28
C ALA A 157 -21.00 10.97 -3.55
N ARG A 158 -20.76 9.65 -3.40
CA ARG A 158 -21.65 8.77 -2.62
C ARG A 158 -21.63 9.09 -1.13
N VAL A 159 -20.45 9.41 -0.58
CA VAL A 159 -20.30 9.80 0.83
C VAL A 159 -21.00 11.13 1.09
N GLU A 160 -20.85 12.13 0.21
CA GLU A 160 -21.51 13.42 0.38
C GLU A 160 -23.04 13.26 0.27
N LYS A 161 -23.54 12.50 -0.69
CA LYS A 161 -24.98 12.20 -0.79
C LYS A 161 -25.53 11.53 0.47
N ARG A 162 -24.79 10.55 1.03
CA ARG A 162 -25.14 9.90 2.30
C ARG A 162 -25.15 10.92 3.45
N ARG A 163 -24.17 11.82 3.49
CA ARG A 163 -24.04 12.86 4.50
C ARG A 163 -25.22 13.83 4.46
N GLU A 164 -25.63 14.27 3.28
CA GLU A 164 -26.82 15.12 3.09
C GLU A 164 -28.10 14.44 3.57
N GLU A 165 -28.28 13.16 3.26
CA GLU A 165 -29.44 12.37 3.70
C GLU A 165 -29.50 12.24 5.23
N VAL A 166 -28.36 11.99 5.88
CA VAL A 166 -28.28 11.95 7.34
C VAL A 166 -28.61 13.32 7.95
N ILE A 167 -28.06 14.41 7.40
CA ILE A 167 -28.37 15.77 7.87
C ILE A 167 -29.86 16.08 7.72
N ARG A 168 -30.48 15.67 6.62
CA ARG A 168 -31.92 15.84 6.39
C ARG A 168 -32.74 15.11 7.45
N MET A 169 -32.44 13.83 7.69
CA MET A 169 -33.11 13.01 8.71
C MET A 169 -32.96 13.59 10.12
N MET A 170 -31.75 14.03 10.49
CA MET A 170 -31.52 14.68 11.79
C MET A 170 -32.36 15.95 11.97
N ARG A 171 -32.47 16.79 10.92
CA ARG A 171 -33.30 18.01 10.97
C ARG A 171 -34.79 17.69 11.12
N GLU A 172 -35.27 16.63 10.46
CA GLU A 172 -36.65 16.19 10.60
C GLU A 172 -36.95 15.65 12.00
N ASP A 173 -36.04 14.88 12.60
CA ASP A 173 -36.19 14.36 13.96
C ASP A 173 -36.16 15.47 15.02
N GLU A 174 -35.29 16.48 14.85
CA GLU A 174 -35.30 17.69 15.67
C GLU A 174 -36.65 18.44 15.58
N ALA A 175 -37.26 18.50 14.40
CA ALA A 175 -38.58 19.12 14.24
C ALA A 175 -39.69 18.30 14.92
N ARG A 176 -39.66 16.96 14.77
CA ARG A 176 -40.64 16.05 15.42
C ARG A 176 -40.54 16.12 16.95
N THR A 177 -39.32 16.09 17.49
CA THR A 177 -39.07 16.18 18.94
C THR A 177 -39.51 17.52 19.52
N ARG A 178 -39.25 18.63 18.82
CA ARG A 178 -39.77 19.96 19.22
C ARG A 178 -41.30 20.06 19.19
N ALA A 179 -41.95 19.38 18.26
CA ALA A 179 -43.42 19.37 18.17
C ALA A 179 -44.08 18.49 19.24
N ALA A 180 -43.44 17.40 19.66
CA ALA A 180 -43.96 16.49 20.70
C ALA A 180 -43.69 16.98 22.13
N GLY A 181 -42.69 17.85 22.33
CA GLY A 181 -42.35 18.43 23.63
C GLY A 181 -43.11 19.71 23.99
N LYS A 182 -44.17 20.05 23.24
CA LYS A 182 -45.01 21.23 23.44
C LYS A 182 -46.46 20.81 23.62
#